data_AF-A0ABD0J5N4-F1
#
_entry.id   AF-A0ABD0J5N4-F1
#
_cell.length_a   1.000
_cell.length_b   1.000
_cell.length_c   1.000
_cell.angle_alpha   90.00
_cell.angle_beta   90.00
_cell.angle_gamma   90.00
#
_symmetry.space_group_name_H-M   'P 1'
#
loop_
_entity.id
_entity.type
_entity.pdbx_description
1 polymer ?
#
loop_
_entity_poly.entity_id
_entity_poly.type
_entity_poly.pdbx_seq_one_letter_code
_entity_poly.pdbx_strand_id
1 'polypeptide(L)'
;PYREEEGTLGHDTGVLALDWLEKNFAPSFKSYLPKIDSVTVPHFDSGAMENWGMVTYNKDFLYKEGRDAIWKPFWIMETVTHELVHQWFGNIVTPSWWGSLWLSEGFASYWMYYITEELNPTMRDSEIRVAHSVQGVMQVEAVTDMHPLTYDPQTPEEIKAGFDFIEYSKYASTKGLSFNMAKRMDPWIVQSGYPVVNVTRDGDKLTFSQERFWRETVPQPDDSSPYGNKFDIPIVMTDSREINFQKGFSDILWLERDRDLTVEMSGKATSSDWVVLNPQHMGYYRVNYDVDNWRKLSIQLLDDPNVFDPLLRGTLIDDAMSLAEAGMLNITTALDTTLYLGQELSYPGWRSFARHYYSMLKLLRGTTLQNRFEDFVRQISGQAGRKMTFDVKGDIPPYDTINVNFRWMFYCAAVQYQTEPYYTFLYEQAYLANLRGDTTEREKLVHAQTCSTNPDYLKWTMKAALNLDHYLAWHSLDIIDWVSLNPVGRELAFDFLVDNADIIHEQVGFVKTMDRAVQVTKYFFADSPDDAARVDRLLKAVQNLGHPNEWQDPMEGIRQTMKQNSEWRKANFDAIDMWLMSLGFGQ
;
A
#
# COMPACT_ATOMS: atom_id res chain seq x y z
N PRO A 1 -30.31 -11.12 -11.46
CA PRO A 1 -30.83 -11.67 -10.19
C PRO A 1 -29.69 -12.34 -9.42
N TYR A 2 -29.39 -11.82 -8.23
CA TYR A 2 -28.43 -12.43 -7.30
C TYR A 2 -28.95 -13.80 -6.86
N ARG A 3 -28.05 -14.76 -6.68
CA ARG A 3 -28.41 -16.09 -6.22
C ARG A 3 -27.96 -16.27 -4.79
N GLU A 4 -28.77 -16.98 -4.00
CA GLU A 4 -28.46 -17.31 -2.61
C GLU A 4 -27.08 -17.97 -2.46
N GLU A 5 -26.68 -18.79 -3.44
CA GLU A 5 -25.36 -19.45 -3.51
C GLU A 5 -24.18 -18.47 -3.51
N GLU A 6 -24.37 -17.23 -3.98
CA GLU A 6 -23.30 -16.22 -4.04
C GLU A 6 -23.02 -15.59 -2.66
N GLY A 7 -23.92 -15.76 -1.68
CA GLY A 7 -23.75 -15.30 -0.30
C GLY A 7 -23.15 -16.33 0.67
N THR A 8 -23.04 -17.60 0.24
CA THR A 8 -22.62 -18.72 1.10
C THR A 8 -21.27 -18.50 1.76
N LEU A 9 -20.28 -17.98 1.01
CA LEU A 9 -18.94 -17.74 1.56
C LEU A 9 -18.98 -16.74 2.74
N GLY A 10 -19.71 -15.64 2.58
CA GLY A 10 -19.86 -14.64 3.63
C GLY A 10 -20.58 -15.20 4.86
N HIS A 11 -21.65 -15.98 4.64
CA HIS A 11 -22.36 -16.66 5.72
C HIS A 11 -21.46 -17.62 6.50
N ASP A 12 -20.77 -18.53 5.81
CA ASP A 12 -19.95 -19.56 6.45
C ASP A 12 -18.76 -18.95 7.21
N THR A 13 -18.15 -17.92 6.64
CA THR A 13 -17.12 -17.13 7.34
C THR A 13 -17.70 -16.48 8.59
N GLY A 14 -18.89 -15.88 8.49
CA GLY A 14 -19.54 -15.21 9.61
C GLY A 14 -19.83 -16.15 10.77
N VAL A 15 -20.27 -17.38 10.48
CA VAL A 15 -20.48 -18.42 11.52
C VAL A 15 -19.16 -18.76 12.22
N LEU A 16 -18.10 -19.04 11.46
CA LEU A 16 -16.80 -19.41 12.01
C LEU A 16 -16.16 -18.27 12.83
N ALA A 17 -16.22 -17.04 12.31
CA ALA A 17 -15.69 -15.87 12.99
C ALA A 17 -16.48 -15.56 14.27
N LEU A 18 -17.81 -15.63 14.25
CA LEU A 18 -18.62 -15.39 15.44
C LEU A 18 -18.37 -16.44 16.53
N ASP A 19 -18.24 -17.72 16.16
CA ASP A 19 -17.89 -18.79 17.11
C ASP A 19 -16.51 -18.57 17.72
N TRP A 20 -15.54 -18.11 16.92
CA TRP A 20 -14.22 -17.73 17.40
C TRP A 20 -14.29 -16.57 18.40
N LEU A 21 -15.05 -15.51 18.06
CA LEU A 21 -15.21 -14.32 18.90
C LEU A 21 -15.90 -14.65 20.23
N GLU A 22 -16.99 -15.42 20.20
CA GLU A 22 -17.71 -15.88 21.40
C GLU A 22 -16.83 -16.73 22.34
N LYS A 23 -15.87 -17.47 21.78
CA LYS A 23 -14.94 -18.29 22.57
C LYS A 23 -13.84 -17.46 23.23
N ASN A 24 -13.38 -16.41 22.56
CA ASN A 24 -12.16 -15.68 22.96
C ASN A 24 -12.46 -14.35 23.65
N PHE A 25 -13.61 -13.73 23.41
CA PHE A 25 -13.99 -12.45 24.00
C PHE A 25 -15.16 -12.58 24.96
N ALA A 26 -15.07 -11.80 26.03
CA ALA A 26 -16.14 -11.57 26.97
C ALA A 26 -16.52 -10.08 26.95
N PRO A 27 -17.79 -9.72 27.18
CA PRO A 27 -18.93 -10.61 27.43
C PRO A 27 -19.41 -11.33 26.15
N SER A 28 -20.17 -12.42 26.30
CA SER A 28 -20.74 -13.16 25.16
C SER A 28 -21.75 -12.29 24.40
N PHE A 29 -21.66 -12.25 23.06
CA PHE A 29 -22.58 -11.49 22.21
C PHE A 29 -24.03 -11.97 22.38
N LYS A 30 -24.24 -13.29 22.53
CA LYS A 30 -25.55 -13.91 22.83
C LYS A 30 -26.21 -13.40 24.12
N SER A 31 -25.46 -12.75 25.00
CA SER A 31 -26.02 -12.12 26.21
C SER A 31 -26.77 -10.81 25.89
N TYR A 32 -26.52 -10.21 24.73
CA TYR A 32 -27.10 -8.93 24.30
C TYR A 32 -28.13 -9.10 23.19
N LEU A 33 -27.82 -9.92 22.19
CA LEU A 33 -28.68 -10.11 21.02
C LEU A 33 -28.92 -11.60 20.72
N PRO A 34 -30.15 -11.99 20.34
CA PRO A 34 -30.48 -13.39 20.04
C PRO A 34 -30.02 -13.84 18.65
N LYS A 35 -29.62 -12.90 17.78
CA LYS A 35 -29.21 -13.16 16.40
C LYS A 35 -28.31 -12.04 15.87
N ILE A 36 -27.67 -12.30 14.73
CA ILE A 36 -27.02 -11.32 13.87
C ILE A 36 -27.40 -11.63 12.42
N ASP A 37 -27.78 -10.61 11.66
CA ASP A 37 -28.07 -10.72 10.23
C ASP A 37 -26.91 -10.11 9.42
N SER A 38 -26.62 -10.67 8.25
CA SER A 38 -25.71 -10.10 7.25
C SER A 38 -26.50 -9.80 5.99
N VAL A 39 -26.52 -8.53 5.56
CA VAL A 39 -27.39 -8.05 4.49
C VAL A 39 -26.57 -7.37 3.39
N THR A 40 -26.70 -7.86 2.17
CA THR A 40 -26.09 -7.24 0.99
C THR A 40 -26.99 -6.16 0.40
N VAL A 41 -26.45 -4.96 0.19
CA VAL A 41 -27.17 -3.79 -0.32
C VAL A 41 -26.60 -3.39 -1.70
N PRO A 42 -27.44 -3.30 -2.77
CA PRO A 42 -26.97 -3.04 -4.14
C PRO A 42 -26.26 -1.70 -4.38
N HIS A 43 -26.68 -0.65 -3.67
CA HIS A 43 -26.13 0.71 -3.78
C HIS A 43 -25.70 1.16 -2.40
N PHE A 44 -24.50 0.73 -2.00
CA PHE A 44 -23.90 1.06 -0.73
C PHE A 44 -22.54 1.69 -1.00
N ASP A 45 -22.42 2.99 -0.73
CA ASP A 45 -21.22 3.76 -1.04
C ASP A 45 -20.02 3.35 -0.17
N SER A 46 -20.28 2.77 1.00
CA SER A 46 -19.27 2.18 1.87
C SER A 46 -19.05 0.70 1.53
N GLY A 47 -17.92 0.13 1.96
CA GLY A 47 -17.66 -1.30 1.80
C GLY A 47 -18.64 -2.13 2.62
N ALA A 48 -18.61 -1.95 3.93
CA ALA A 48 -19.50 -2.57 4.89
C ALA A 48 -19.80 -1.60 6.05
N MET A 49 -20.73 -1.98 6.93
CA MET A 49 -21.07 -1.23 8.15
C MET A 49 -21.62 -2.16 9.22
N GLU A 50 -21.08 -2.02 10.42
CA GLU A 50 -21.13 -2.93 11.56
C GLU A 50 -22.41 -2.87 12.41
N ASN A 51 -23.52 -2.35 11.88
CA ASN A 51 -24.72 -2.04 12.68
C ASN A 51 -25.10 -3.22 13.59
N TRP A 52 -25.32 -2.96 14.88
CA TRP A 52 -25.37 -4.00 15.90
C TRP A 52 -26.51 -5.01 15.66
N GLY A 53 -26.14 -6.25 15.33
CA GLY A 53 -27.08 -7.32 15.01
C GLY A 53 -27.60 -7.34 13.56
N MET A 54 -27.20 -6.40 12.70
CA MET A 54 -27.55 -6.37 11.27
C MET A 54 -26.43 -5.70 10.46
N VAL A 55 -25.40 -6.46 10.11
CA VAL A 55 -24.27 -5.96 9.34
C VAL A 55 -24.68 -5.78 7.87
N THR A 56 -24.35 -4.64 7.29
CA THR A 56 -24.63 -4.34 5.88
C THR A 56 -23.38 -4.36 5.04
N TYR A 57 -23.44 -4.99 3.86
CA TYR A 57 -22.31 -5.13 2.93
C TYR A 57 -22.70 -4.61 1.54
N ASN A 58 -21.75 -4.06 0.80
CA ASN A 58 -21.92 -3.80 -0.63
C ASN A 58 -22.20 -5.10 -1.42
N LYS A 59 -22.89 -5.03 -2.57
CA LYS A 59 -23.09 -6.17 -3.49
C LYS A 59 -21.82 -6.88 -3.95
N ASP A 60 -20.68 -6.21 -3.92
CA ASP A 60 -19.41 -6.80 -4.35
C ASP A 60 -18.90 -7.87 -3.37
N PHE A 61 -19.50 -8.01 -2.18
CA PHE A 61 -19.25 -9.10 -1.23
C PHE A 61 -19.92 -10.43 -1.60
N LEU A 62 -20.63 -10.48 -2.72
CA LEU A 62 -21.12 -11.74 -3.30
C LEU A 62 -20.01 -12.42 -4.11
N TYR A 63 -19.84 -13.72 -3.91
CA TYR A 63 -18.77 -14.51 -4.53
C TYR A 63 -19.32 -15.60 -5.45
N LYS A 64 -18.70 -15.72 -6.62
CA LYS A 64 -18.91 -16.86 -7.51
C LYS A 64 -17.59 -17.43 -8.04
N GLU A 65 -17.34 -18.68 -7.70
CA GLU A 65 -16.22 -19.47 -8.21
C GLU A 65 -16.20 -19.51 -9.74
N GLY A 66 -14.99 -19.39 -10.31
CA GLY A 66 -14.76 -19.33 -11.75
C GLY A 66 -15.10 -18.00 -12.44
N ARG A 67 -15.87 -17.11 -11.79
CA ARG A 67 -16.14 -15.73 -12.26
C ARG A 67 -15.27 -14.71 -11.54
N ASP A 68 -15.13 -14.84 -10.24
CA ASP A 68 -14.41 -13.91 -9.39
C ASP A 68 -12.94 -14.31 -9.20
N ALA A 69 -12.09 -13.30 -9.03
CA ALA A 69 -10.65 -13.52 -8.84
C ALA A 69 -10.35 -14.16 -7.48
N ILE A 70 -9.20 -14.84 -7.39
CA ILE A 70 -8.73 -15.59 -6.22
C ILE A 70 -8.55 -14.73 -4.97
N TRP A 71 -8.36 -13.41 -5.14
CA TRP A 71 -8.26 -12.48 -4.01
C TRP A 71 -9.61 -12.20 -3.36
N LYS A 72 -10.72 -12.33 -4.11
CA LYS A 72 -12.05 -11.91 -3.64
C LYS A 72 -12.55 -12.73 -2.45
N PRO A 73 -12.38 -14.07 -2.41
CA PRO A 73 -12.70 -14.84 -1.21
C PRO A 73 -11.98 -14.35 0.03
N PHE A 74 -10.68 -14.06 -0.08
CA PHE A 74 -9.89 -13.57 1.05
C PHE A 74 -10.42 -12.23 1.56
N TRP A 75 -10.68 -11.30 0.65
CA TRP A 75 -11.28 -10.01 0.98
C TRP A 75 -12.65 -10.12 1.64
N ILE A 76 -13.51 -11.03 1.18
CA ILE A 76 -14.82 -11.28 1.81
C ILE A 76 -14.64 -11.84 3.22
N MET A 77 -13.73 -12.81 3.41
CA MET A 77 -13.45 -13.39 4.72
C MET A 77 -12.93 -12.32 5.70
N GLU A 78 -12.00 -11.50 5.25
CA GLU A 78 -11.44 -10.35 5.98
C GLU A 78 -12.55 -9.38 6.39
N THR A 79 -13.29 -8.81 5.44
CA THR A 79 -14.30 -7.80 5.78
C THR A 79 -15.43 -8.38 6.64
N VAL A 80 -15.92 -9.59 6.37
CA VAL A 80 -16.94 -10.20 7.24
C VAL A 80 -16.42 -10.33 8.67
N THR A 81 -15.17 -10.75 8.84
CA THR A 81 -14.54 -10.87 10.16
C THR A 81 -14.35 -9.51 10.82
N HIS A 82 -13.91 -8.48 10.08
CA HIS A 82 -13.77 -7.09 10.55
C HIS A 82 -15.08 -6.57 11.17
N GLU A 83 -16.17 -6.67 10.42
CA GLU A 83 -17.49 -6.22 10.88
C GLU A 83 -18.01 -7.00 12.10
N LEU A 84 -17.63 -8.28 12.21
CA LEU A 84 -18.00 -9.11 13.35
C LEU A 84 -17.18 -8.79 14.60
N VAL A 85 -15.91 -8.40 14.46
CA VAL A 85 -15.11 -7.90 15.58
C VAL A 85 -15.74 -6.63 16.16
N HIS A 86 -16.30 -5.76 15.31
CA HIS A 86 -16.98 -4.54 15.75
C HIS A 86 -18.18 -4.79 16.67
N GLN A 87 -18.77 -5.99 16.64
CA GLN A 87 -19.84 -6.35 17.57
C GLN A 87 -19.37 -6.31 19.03
N TRP A 88 -18.06 -6.42 19.28
CA TRP A 88 -17.42 -6.14 20.58
C TRP A 88 -16.79 -4.73 20.62
N PHE A 89 -15.92 -4.41 19.67
CA PHE A 89 -15.12 -3.18 19.65
C PHE A 89 -15.70 -2.17 18.66
N GLY A 90 -16.56 -1.28 19.16
CA GLY A 90 -17.40 -0.39 18.37
C GLY A 90 -18.84 -0.40 18.88
N ASN A 91 -19.40 -1.59 19.12
CA ASN A 91 -20.79 -1.76 19.57
C ASN A 91 -20.95 -1.99 21.08
N ILE A 92 -20.37 -3.07 21.65
CA ILE A 92 -20.45 -3.31 23.10
C ILE A 92 -19.59 -2.30 23.86
N VAL A 93 -18.35 -2.08 23.39
CA VAL A 93 -17.45 -1.04 23.87
C VAL A 93 -17.28 -0.02 22.76
N THR A 94 -17.96 1.11 22.89
CA THR A 94 -17.92 2.21 21.92
C THR A 94 -16.97 3.30 22.40
N PRO A 95 -16.11 3.86 21.52
CA PRO A 95 -15.37 5.08 21.83
C PRO A 95 -16.31 6.19 22.31
N SER A 96 -15.96 6.90 23.38
CA SER A 96 -16.79 8.00 23.88
C SER A 96 -16.85 9.19 22.93
N TRP A 97 -15.88 9.28 22.01
CA TRP A 97 -15.78 10.31 20.99
C TRP A 97 -14.97 9.81 19.77
N TRP A 98 -15.18 10.45 18.61
CA TRP A 98 -14.52 10.13 17.34
C TRP A 98 -13.00 10.30 17.37
N GLY A 99 -12.49 11.11 18.29
CA GLY A 99 -11.06 11.26 18.54
C GLY A 99 -10.31 10.00 18.98
N SER A 100 -11.02 8.90 19.22
CA SER A 100 -10.43 7.60 19.55
C SER A 100 -11.02 6.48 18.67
N LEU A 101 -11.35 6.82 17.41
CA LEU A 101 -11.93 5.89 16.45
C LEU A 101 -11.08 4.64 16.22
N TRP A 102 -9.75 4.74 16.31
CA TRP A 102 -8.82 3.61 16.24
C TRP A 102 -9.10 2.50 17.25
N LEU A 103 -9.74 2.80 18.40
CA LEU A 103 -10.16 1.77 19.37
C LEU A 103 -11.25 0.85 18.80
N SER A 104 -11.98 1.32 17.77
CA SER A 104 -12.93 0.54 16.98
C SER A 104 -12.21 -0.02 15.75
N GLU A 105 -11.82 0.85 14.81
CA GLU A 105 -11.37 0.46 13.47
C GLU A 105 -10.00 -0.22 13.46
N GLY A 106 -9.07 0.27 14.26
CA GLY A 106 -7.76 -0.33 14.43
C GLY A 106 -7.84 -1.71 15.10
N PHE A 107 -8.72 -1.87 16.10
CA PHE A 107 -8.94 -3.16 16.77
C PHE A 107 -9.60 -4.18 15.86
N ALA A 108 -10.63 -3.77 15.11
CA ALA A 108 -11.29 -4.61 14.12
C ALA A 108 -10.29 -5.06 13.05
N SER A 109 -9.47 -4.15 12.52
CA SER A 109 -8.43 -4.45 11.54
C SER A 109 -7.36 -5.39 12.08
N TYR A 110 -6.90 -5.20 13.33
CA TYR A 110 -5.91 -6.08 13.96
C TYR A 110 -6.42 -7.51 14.09
N TRP A 111 -7.61 -7.65 14.69
CA TRP A 111 -8.19 -8.97 14.97
C TRP A 111 -8.69 -9.65 13.71
N MET A 112 -9.14 -8.89 12.70
CA MET A 112 -9.48 -9.42 11.38
C MET A 112 -8.35 -10.30 10.85
N TYR A 113 -7.16 -9.73 10.62
CA TYR A 113 -6.02 -10.48 10.07
C TYR A 113 -5.62 -11.69 10.94
N TYR A 114 -5.72 -11.56 12.27
CA TYR A 114 -5.40 -12.65 13.18
C TYR A 114 -6.41 -13.81 13.09
N ILE A 115 -7.70 -13.48 13.13
CA ILE A 115 -8.79 -14.45 13.13
C ILE A 115 -8.87 -15.14 11.78
N THR A 116 -8.79 -14.41 10.67
CA THR A 116 -8.86 -15.00 9.32
C THR A 116 -7.70 -15.95 9.05
N GLU A 117 -6.49 -15.64 9.51
CA GLU A 117 -5.34 -16.56 9.43
C GLU A 117 -5.53 -17.81 10.31
N GLU A 118 -6.11 -17.68 11.51
CA GLU A 118 -6.44 -18.85 12.35
C GLU A 118 -7.53 -19.72 11.73
N LEU A 119 -8.55 -19.12 11.13
CA LEU A 119 -9.65 -19.84 10.45
C LEU A 119 -9.16 -20.48 9.14
N ASN A 120 -8.24 -19.83 8.43
CA ASN A 120 -7.67 -20.33 7.19
C ASN A 120 -6.18 -19.95 7.05
N PRO A 121 -5.27 -20.83 7.49
CA PRO A 121 -3.82 -20.58 7.43
C PRO A 121 -3.26 -20.39 6.01
N THR A 122 -4.01 -20.77 4.96
CA THR A 122 -3.56 -20.59 3.57
C THR A 122 -3.62 -19.14 3.11
N MET A 123 -4.33 -18.26 3.83
CA MET A 123 -4.43 -16.83 3.52
C MET A 123 -3.08 -16.12 3.76
N ARG A 124 -2.33 -16.57 4.78
CA ARG A 124 -1.05 -15.96 5.21
C ARG A 124 -1.21 -14.46 5.48
N ASP A 125 -2.29 -14.09 6.17
CA ASP A 125 -2.67 -12.68 6.37
C ASP A 125 -1.63 -11.88 7.15
N SER A 126 -0.84 -12.53 8.01
CA SER A 126 0.33 -11.91 8.60
C SER A 126 1.30 -11.31 7.57
N GLU A 127 1.52 -11.98 6.44
CA GLU A 127 2.33 -11.48 5.32
C GLU A 127 1.62 -10.33 4.58
N ILE A 128 0.32 -10.48 4.32
CA ILE A 128 -0.49 -9.47 3.61
C ILE A 128 -0.59 -8.19 4.44
N ARG A 129 -0.90 -8.28 5.73
CA ARG A 129 -0.96 -7.14 6.67
C ARG A 129 0.30 -6.31 6.60
N VAL A 130 1.47 -6.95 6.65
CA VAL A 130 2.73 -6.20 6.66
C VAL A 130 3.04 -5.63 5.28
N ALA A 131 2.98 -6.46 4.24
CA ALA A 131 3.31 -6.03 2.89
C ALA A 131 2.30 -5.04 2.29
N HIS A 132 1.06 -5.00 2.78
CA HIS A 132 0.00 -4.12 2.28
C HIS A 132 -0.33 -2.99 3.25
N SER A 133 -0.75 -3.30 4.48
CA SER A 133 -1.16 -2.31 5.48
C SER A 133 0.04 -1.61 6.11
N VAL A 134 0.91 -2.31 6.84
CA VAL A 134 2.01 -1.71 7.63
C VAL A 134 2.92 -0.86 6.73
N GLN A 135 3.50 -1.48 5.70
CA GLN A 135 4.39 -0.78 4.78
C GLN A 135 3.64 0.31 3.99
N GLY A 136 2.35 0.10 3.69
CA GLY A 136 1.52 1.10 3.03
C GLY A 136 1.35 2.36 3.89
N VAL A 137 0.95 2.22 5.15
CA VAL A 137 0.67 3.36 6.04
C VAL A 137 1.96 4.10 6.38
N MET A 138 3.07 3.35 6.50
CA MET A 138 4.41 3.93 6.58
C MET A 138 4.75 4.78 5.36
N GLN A 139 4.21 4.47 4.17
CA GLN A 139 4.42 5.32 3.02
C GLN A 139 3.67 6.66 3.14
N VAL A 140 2.49 6.66 3.73
CA VAL A 140 1.66 7.86 3.89
C VAL A 140 2.23 8.76 4.99
N GLU A 141 2.53 8.20 6.17
CA GLU A 141 3.00 8.95 7.34
C GLU A 141 4.39 9.58 7.19
N ALA A 142 5.17 9.16 6.19
CA ALA A 142 6.52 9.69 5.98
C ALA A 142 6.58 10.94 5.10
N VAL A 143 5.48 11.34 4.46
CA VAL A 143 5.47 12.45 3.48
C VAL A 143 4.92 13.74 4.07
N THR A 144 3.83 13.65 4.82
CA THR A 144 3.15 14.81 5.42
C THR A 144 2.97 14.56 6.91
N ASP A 145 2.96 15.63 7.70
CA ASP A 145 2.56 15.53 9.09
C ASP A 145 1.05 15.25 9.17
N MET A 146 0.72 13.96 9.22
CA MET A 146 -0.65 13.47 9.35
C MET A 146 -1.12 13.58 10.80
N HIS A 147 -2.42 13.41 11.06
CA HIS A 147 -2.91 13.45 12.44
C HIS A 147 -2.36 12.28 13.29
N PRO A 148 -2.21 12.45 14.61
CA PRO A 148 -2.01 11.33 15.53
C PRO A 148 -3.25 10.42 15.57
N LEU A 149 -3.09 9.17 16.04
CA LEU A 149 -4.23 8.25 16.23
C LEU A 149 -5.29 8.82 17.19
N THR A 150 -4.85 9.55 18.21
CA THR A 150 -5.76 10.23 19.13
C THR A 150 -5.73 11.73 18.86
N TYR A 151 -6.85 12.26 18.37
CA TYR A 151 -7.04 13.68 18.06
C TYR A 151 -8.46 14.13 18.45
N ASP A 152 -8.87 15.38 18.19
CA ASP A 152 -10.18 15.88 18.63
C ASP A 152 -10.97 16.55 17.49
N PRO A 153 -11.58 15.77 16.58
CA PRO A 153 -12.38 16.31 15.47
C PRO A 153 -13.63 17.01 16.01
N GLN A 154 -13.96 18.18 15.46
CA GLN A 154 -15.09 19.01 15.87
C GLN A 154 -16.22 19.04 14.84
N THR A 155 -15.93 18.81 13.56
CA THR A 155 -16.90 18.92 12.46
C THR A 155 -17.23 17.57 11.82
N PRO A 156 -18.41 17.39 11.19
CA PRO A 156 -18.73 16.17 10.44
C PRO A 156 -17.72 15.84 9.34
N GLU A 157 -17.16 16.86 8.69
CA GLU A 157 -16.14 16.71 7.66
C GLU A 157 -14.82 16.19 8.25
N GLU A 158 -14.39 16.70 9.41
CA GLU A 158 -13.22 16.20 10.14
C GLU A 158 -13.42 14.78 10.68
N ILE A 159 -14.63 14.46 11.17
CA ILE A 159 -14.98 13.11 11.61
C ILE A 159 -14.91 12.15 10.42
N LYS A 160 -15.48 12.53 9.27
CA LYS A 160 -15.45 11.71 8.05
C LYS A 160 -14.03 11.55 7.52
N ALA A 161 -13.20 12.60 7.58
CA ALA A 161 -11.80 12.54 7.20
C ALA A 161 -10.98 11.62 8.11
N GLY A 162 -11.44 11.38 9.34
CA GLY A 162 -10.85 10.43 10.27
C GLY A 162 -10.92 8.97 9.82
N PHE A 163 -11.85 8.59 8.95
CA PHE A 163 -11.91 7.23 8.42
C PHE A 163 -10.86 7.03 7.32
N ASP A 164 -9.59 7.11 7.71
CA ASP A 164 -8.44 7.11 6.81
C ASP A 164 -7.53 5.90 7.03
N PHE A 165 -6.54 5.74 6.17
CA PHE A 165 -5.66 4.58 6.22
C PHE A 165 -4.85 4.46 7.53
N ILE A 166 -4.67 5.55 8.28
CA ILE A 166 -3.94 5.58 9.55
C ILE A 166 -4.76 4.91 10.65
N GLU A 167 -6.03 5.30 10.82
CA GLU A 167 -6.92 4.73 11.85
C GLU A 167 -7.06 3.20 11.71
N TYR A 168 -7.19 2.70 10.47
CA TYR A 168 -7.29 1.26 10.21
C TYR A 168 -5.93 0.54 10.35
N SER A 169 -4.84 1.09 9.80
CA SER A 169 -3.60 0.33 9.63
C SER A 169 -2.56 0.53 10.72
N LYS A 170 -2.43 1.74 11.29
CA LYS A 170 -1.31 2.05 12.21
C LYS A 170 -1.44 1.28 13.52
N TYR A 171 -2.62 1.25 14.15
CA TYR A 171 -2.80 0.43 15.36
C TYR A 171 -2.70 -1.07 15.07
N ALA A 172 -3.28 -1.55 13.97
CA ALA A 172 -3.18 -2.95 13.55
C ALA A 172 -1.74 -3.43 13.30
N SER A 173 -0.81 -2.49 13.14
CA SER A 173 0.63 -2.74 13.02
C SER A 173 1.34 -2.98 14.35
N THR A 174 0.69 -2.76 15.50
CA THR A 174 1.28 -2.93 16.84
C THR A 174 0.81 -4.24 17.48
N LYS A 175 1.73 -5.04 18.03
CA LYS A 175 1.40 -6.26 18.81
C LYS A 175 1.39 -5.96 20.31
N GLY A 176 0.38 -6.44 21.02
CA GLY A 176 0.16 -6.21 22.46
C GLY A 176 1.33 -6.67 23.33
N LEU A 177 1.62 -5.94 24.42
CA LEU A 177 2.77 -6.14 25.31
C LEU A 177 2.32 -6.11 26.80
N SER A 178 3.10 -6.66 27.73
CA SER A 178 2.78 -6.68 29.18
C SER A 178 3.79 -5.86 30.01
N PHE A 179 3.49 -4.59 30.26
CA PHE A 179 4.14 -3.69 31.25
C PHE A 179 3.21 -2.47 31.43
N ASN A 180 3.66 -1.35 32.03
CA ASN A 180 2.88 -0.09 32.05
C ASN A 180 2.72 0.45 30.62
N MET A 181 1.75 -0.14 29.92
CA MET A 181 1.50 0.00 28.50
C MET A 181 1.17 1.45 28.16
N ALA A 182 0.36 2.12 29.00
CA ALA A 182 -0.02 3.50 28.83
C ALA A 182 1.21 4.38 28.56
N LYS A 183 2.20 4.37 29.46
CA LYS A 183 3.37 5.25 29.34
C LYS A 183 4.20 5.00 28.08
N ARG A 184 4.31 3.75 27.62
CA ARG A 184 5.10 3.42 26.41
C ARG A 184 4.29 3.58 25.13
N MET A 185 2.96 3.47 25.17
CA MET A 185 2.08 3.67 24.03
C MET A 185 1.72 5.12 23.79
N ASP A 186 1.76 5.98 24.81
CA ASP A 186 1.42 7.40 24.65
C ASP A 186 2.16 8.01 23.43
N PRO A 187 3.50 7.88 23.28
CA PRO A 187 4.19 8.45 22.12
C PRO A 187 3.75 7.86 20.77
N TRP A 188 3.18 6.66 20.72
CA TRP A 188 2.71 6.05 19.48
C TRP A 188 1.31 6.50 19.08
N ILE A 189 0.49 6.97 20.03
CA ILE A 189 -0.92 7.29 19.80
C ILE A 189 -1.22 8.79 19.79
N VAL A 190 -0.45 9.62 20.51
CA VAL A 190 -0.72 11.07 20.61
C VAL A 190 0.19 11.94 19.74
N GLN A 191 1.14 11.34 19.02
CA GLN A 191 1.95 12.06 18.04
C GLN A 191 1.96 11.33 16.69
N SER A 192 2.17 12.10 15.64
CA SER A 192 2.20 11.65 14.26
C SER A 192 3.51 10.95 13.91
N GLY A 193 3.49 10.15 12.83
CA GLY A 193 4.67 9.52 12.28
C GLY A 193 5.18 8.31 13.06
N TYR A 194 6.39 7.87 12.67
CA TYR A 194 7.07 6.70 13.21
C TYR A 194 8.60 6.86 13.14
N PRO A 195 9.37 6.10 13.93
CA PRO A 195 10.82 6.22 13.94
C PRO A 195 11.50 5.32 12.90
N VAL A 196 12.71 5.72 12.52
CA VAL A 196 13.75 4.84 11.99
C VAL A 196 14.75 4.55 13.10
N VAL A 197 15.12 3.28 13.25
CA VAL A 197 16.17 2.82 14.16
C VAL A 197 17.47 2.67 13.38
N ASN A 198 18.46 3.49 13.71
CA ASN A 198 19.79 3.41 13.14
C ASN A 198 20.64 2.42 13.96
N VAL A 199 21.27 1.47 13.27
CA VAL A 199 22.10 0.41 13.85
C VAL A 199 23.53 0.59 13.39
N THR A 200 24.43 0.81 14.35
CA THR A 200 25.87 0.91 14.09
C THR A 200 26.62 -0.14 14.88
N ARG A 201 27.66 -0.72 14.27
CA ARG A 201 28.56 -1.68 14.93
C ARG A 201 29.95 -1.08 15.16
N ASP A 202 30.44 -1.19 16.39
CA ASP A 202 31.83 -0.92 16.76
C ASP A 202 32.41 -2.15 17.48
N GLY A 203 33.18 -2.96 16.74
CA GLY A 203 33.68 -4.25 17.21
C GLY A 203 32.55 -5.20 17.62
N ASP A 204 32.51 -5.54 18.91
CA ASP A 204 31.50 -6.40 19.52
C ASP A 204 30.32 -5.61 20.11
N LYS A 205 30.17 -4.32 19.82
CA LYS A 205 29.06 -3.49 20.31
C LYS A 205 28.14 -3.08 19.19
N LEU A 206 26.85 -3.28 19.39
CA LEU A 206 25.81 -2.68 18.56
C LEU A 206 25.20 -1.49 19.31
N THR A 207 25.08 -0.36 18.65
CA THR A 207 24.38 0.82 19.18
C THR A 207 23.16 1.09 18.32
N PHE A 208 22.02 1.21 18.99
CA PHE A 208 20.74 1.56 18.41
C PHE A 208 20.35 2.97 18.82
N SER A 209 20.12 3.83 17.83
CA SER A 209 19.59 5.18 18.02
C SER A 209 18.32 5.35 17.19
N GLN A 210 17.53 6.39 17.49
CA GLN A 210 16.27 6.64 16.82
C GLN A 210 16.14 8.09 16.35
N GLU A 211 15.45 8.29 15.25
CA GLU A 211 14.93 9.57 14.79
C GLU A 211 13.61 9.37 14.05
N ARG A 212 12.81 10.42 13.91
CA ARG A 212 11.57 10.35 13.12
C ARG A 212 11.92 10.14 11.65
N PHE A 213 11.26 9.17 11.03
CA PHE A 213 11.46 8.90 9.61
C PHE A 213 10.62 9.85 8.75
N TRP A 214 11.27 10.44 7.74
CA TRP A 214 10.65 11.27 6.72
C TRP A 214 11.16 10.82 5.35
N ARG A 215 10.27 10.67 4.37
CA ARG A 215 10.65 10.36 2.99
C ARG A 215 11.12 11.63 2.27
N GLU A 216 10.58 12.79 2.63
CA GLU A 216 10.82 14.05 1.93
C GLU A 216 11.65 15.04 2.75
N THR A 217 12.57 15.74 2.09
CA THR A 217 13.51 16.72 2.68
C THR A 217 12.90 18.13 2.85
N VAL A 218 11.63 18.23 3.22
CA VAL A 218 10.96 19.52 3.50
C VAL A 218 11.05 19.89 4.97
N PRO A 219 11.28 21.19 5.30
CA PRO A 219 11.43 21.68 6.66
C PRO A 219 10.28 21.25 7.57
N GLN A 220 10.67 20.78 8.76
CA GLN A 220 9.81 20.25 9.79
C GLN A 220 8.79 21.31 10.26
N PRO A 221 7.48 21.08 10.08
CA PRO A 221 6.50 21.74 10.89
C PRO A 221 6.52 21.09 12.28
N ASP A 222 6.83 21.94 13.25
CA ASP A 222 6.40 21.87 14.65
C ASP A 222 7.17 20.95 15.63
N ASP A 223 7.98 21.60 16.46
CA ASP A 223 8.53 21.11 17.73
C ASP A 223 7.42 20.85 18.78
N SER A 224 6.12 21.02 18.46
CA SER A 224 5.00 20.78 19.39
C SER A 224 4.73 19.32 19.72
N SER A 225 5.42 18.37 19.07
CA SER A 225 5.31 16.95 19.42
C SER A 225 5.49 16.77 20.93
N PRO A 226 4.51 16.20 21.66
CA PRO A 226 4.55 16.17 23.11
C PRO A 226 5.68 15.28 23.66
N TYR A 227 6.29 14.46 22.79
CA TYR A 227 7.47 13.66 23.09
C TYR A 227 8.66 13.93 22.16
N GLY A 228 8.71 15.10 21.50
CA GLY A 228 9.84 15.51 20.66
C GLY A 228 10.14 14.51 19.53
N ASN A 229 9.09 13.87 19.00
CA ASN A 229 9.17 12.84 17.96
C ASN A 229 10.05 11.62 18.34
N LYS A 230 10.14 11.30 19.64
CA LYS A 230 10.82 10.11 20.16
C LYS A 230 9.80 9.10 20.69
N PHE A 231 10.16 7.84 20.63
CA PHE A 231 9.29 6.71 20.96
C PHE A 231 10.01 5.74 21.91
N ASP A 232 9.25 5.00 22.72
CA ASP A 232 9.79 3.81 23.38
C ASP A 232 9.63 2.63 22.43
N ILE A 233 10.73 2.09 21.92
CA ILE A 233 10.73 1.15 20.80
C ILE A 233 11.09 -0.26 21.29
N PRO A 234 10.23 -1.28 21.06
CA PRO A 234 10.55 -2.67 21.32
C PRO A 234 11.51 -3.19 20.25
N ILE A 235 12.78 -3.34 20.60
CA ILE A 235 13.82 -3.90 19.75
C ILE A 235 13.88 -5.41 19.92
N VAL A 236 13.71 -6.11 18.80
CA VAL A 236 13.94 -7.54 18.69
C VAL A 236 14.95 -7.76 17.58
N MET A 237 15.91 -8.66 17.80
CA MET A 237 16.97 -8.94 16.83
C MET A 237 17.29 -10.43 16.72
N THR A 238 17.86 -10.79 15.57
CA THR A 238 18.44 -12.09 15.26
C THR A 238 19.73 -11.88 14.48
N ASP A 239 20.55 -12.92 14.39
CA ASP A 239 21.82 -12.87 13.66
C ASP A 239 22.13 -14.17 12.92
N SER A 240 23.17 -14.16 12.09
CA SER A 240 23.55 -15.29 11.24
C SER A 240 24.03 -16.53 12.00
N ARG A 241 24.36 -16.44 13.29
CA ARG A 241 24.83 -17.57 14.10
C ARG A 241 23.69 -18.28 14.83
N GLU A 242 22.73 -17.51 15.32
CA GLU A 242 21.54 -18.04 16.00
C GLU A 242 20.27 -17.43 15.39
N ILE A 243 19.87 -18.00 14.25
CA ILE A 243 18.70 -17.54 13.51
C ILE A 243 17.44 -17.95 14.28
N ASN A 244 16.75 -16.97 14.84
CA ASN A 244 15.42 -17.14 15.42
C ASN A 244 14.56 -15.92 15.12
N PHE A 245 13.67 -16.07 14.14
CA PHE A 245 12.70 -15.04 13.78
C PHE A 245 11.47 -15.04 14.71
N GLN A 246 11.15 -16.17 15.35
CA GLN A 246 9.98 -16.34 16.24
C GLN A 246 10.34 -15.95 17.68
N LYS A 247 10.54 -14.64 17.88
CA LYS A 247 10.93 -14.07 19.18
C LYS A 247 9.69 -13.76 20.02
N GLY A 248 9.76 -14.08 21.32
CA GLY A 248 8.69 -13.83 22.27
C GLY A 248 8.88 -12.52 23.06
N PHE A 249 7.94 -12.21 23.94
CA PHE A 249 8.02 -11.01 24.79
C PHE A 249 9.28 -10.94 25.66
N SER A 250 9.82 -12.08 26.07
CA SER A 250 11.06 -12.16 26.85
C SER A 250 12.31 -11.75 26.07
N ASP A 251 12.24 -11.70 24.74
CA ASP A 251 13.36 -11.33 23.87
C ASP A 251 13.43 -9.83 23.56
N ILE A 252 12.45 -9.05 24.02
CA ILE A 252 12.34 -7.62 23.71
C ILE A 252 13.35 -6.82 24.54
N LEU A 253 14.20 -6.07 23.83
CA LEU A 253 15.01 -4.99 24.38
C LEU A 253 14.28 -3.66 24.20
N TRP A 254 14.39 -2.73 25.14
CA TRP A 254 13.73 -1.44 25.05
C TRP A 254 14.72 -0.35 24.69
N LEU A 255 14.57 0.23 23.49
CA LEU A 255 15.19 1.49 23.14
C LEU A 255 14.30 2.61 23.71
N GLU A 256 14.74 3.17 24.83
CA GLU A 256 14.03 4.24 25.53
C GLU A 256 14.15 5.55 24.75
N ARG A 257 13.11 6.39 24.79
CA ARG A 257 13.02 7.66 24.04
C ARG A 257 14.21 8.62 24.23
N ASP A 258 14.80 8.64 25.44
CA ASP A 258 15.79 9.64 25.86
C ASP A 258 17.25 9.15 25.80
N ARG A 259 17.51 7.93 25.31
CA ARG A 259 18.87 7.37 25.26
C ARG A 259 19.03 6.30 24.20
N ASP A 260 20.22 6.25 23.62
CA ASP A 260 20.63 5.13 22.77
C ASP A 260 20.75 3.83 23.58
N LEU A 261 20.53 2.71 22.90
CA LEU A 261 20.68 1.37 23.46
C LEU A 261 21.94 0.72 22.90
N THR A 262 22.89 0.40 23.76
CA THR A 262 24.08 -0.39 23.38
C THR A 262 23.95 -1.83 23.86
N VAL A 263 24.19 -2.79 22.97
CA VAL A 263 24.17 -4.23 23.24
C VAL A 263 25.55 -4.83 22.97
N GLU A 264 26.08 -5.52 23.97
CA GLU A 264 27.31 -6.31 23.84
C GLU A 264 27.01 -7.63 23.10
N MET A 265 27.81 -7.90 22.07
CA MET A 265 27.71 -9.07 21.19
C MET A 265 28.77 -10.15 21.52
N SER A 266 29.47 -10.04 22.64
CA SER A 266 30.44 -11.04 23.08
C SER A 266 29.79 -12.42 23.18
N GLY A 267 30.30 -13.38 22.41
CA GLY A 267 29.74 -14.74 22.32
C GLY A 267 28.56 -14.90 21.34
N LYS A 268 28.19 -13.85 20.59
CA LYS A 268 27.15 -13.84 19.54
C LYS A 268 27.77 -13.58 18.16
N ALA A 269 27.04 -12.94 17.25
CA ALA A 269 27.51 -12.50 15.94
C ALA A 269 28.67 -11.50 16.00
N THR A 270 29.73 -11.79 15.26
CA THR A 270 30.93 -10.96 15.11
C THR A 270 30.81 -9.98 13.96
N SER A 271 31.86 -9.19 13.68
CA SER A 271 31.88 -8.27 12.54
C SER A 271 31.80 -8.96 11.18
N SER A 272 32.03 -10.28 11.05
CA SER A 272 31.80 -11.00 9.78
C SER A 272 30.35 -11.45 9.58
N ASP A 273 29.54 -11.36 10.62
CA ASP A 273 28.16 -11.85 10.65
C ASP A 273 27.18 -10.70 10.38
N TRP A 274 26.03 -11.01 9.77
CA TRP A 274 24.93 -10.04 9.65
C TRP A 274 24.05 -10.06 10.89
N VAL A 275 23.41 -8.93 11.16
CA VAL A 275 22.35 -8.79 12.17
C VAL A 275 21.12 -8.19 11.53
N VAL A 276 19.95 -8.63 12.00
CA VAL A 276 18.64 -8.11 11.57
C VAL A 276 17.84 -7.75 12.80
N LEU A 277 17.25 -6.56 12.78
CA LEU A 277 16.24 -6.14 13.73
C LEU A 277 14.85 -6.27 13.11
N ASN A 278 13.85 -6.36 13.99
CA ASN A 278 12.43 -6.41 13.62
C ASN A 278 12.05 -7.53 12.62
N PRO A 279 12.57 -8.77 12.75
CA PRO A 279 12.44 -9.79 11.69
C PRO A 279 11.01 -10.18 11.33
N GLN A 280 10.03 -9.94 12.20
CA GLN A 280 8.60 -10.22 11.95
C GLN A 280 7.75 -8.95 11.84
N HIS A 281 8.40 -7.79 11.72
CA HIS A 281 7.72 -6.51 11.77
C HIS A 281 6.85 -6.33 13.03
N MET A 282 7.30 -6.84 14.19
CA MET A 282 6.59 -6.72 15.46
C MET A 282 6.49 -5.28 15.97
N GLY A 283 7.46 -4.45 15.61
CA GLY A 283 7.42 -3.02 15.87
C GLY A 283 7.07 -2.21 14.63
N TYR A 284 6.44 -1.06 14.87
CA TYR A 284 6.08 -0.08 13.85
C TYR A 284 7.22 0.91 13.62
N TYR A 285 8.34 0.43 13.09
CA TYR A 285 9.53 1.25 12.81
C TYR A 285 10.34 0.66 11.65
N ARG A 286 11.13 1.51 10.99
CA ARG A 286 12.10 1.10 9.96
C ARG A 286 13.46 0.85 10.57
N VAL A 287 14.28 0.04 9.93
CA VAL A 287 15.66 -0.22 10.38
C VAL A 287 16.67 0.23 9.32
N ASN A 288 17.61 1.08 9.73
CA ASN A 288 18.76 1.43 8.92
C ASN A 288 20.02 0.83 9.54
N TYR A 289 20.79 0.09 8.77
CA TYR A 289 22.06 -0.47 9.21
C TYR A 289 23.24 0.31 8.63
N ASP A 290 24.42 0.12 9.20
CA ASP A 290 25.65 0.52 8.53
C ASP A 290 25.83 -0.23 7.19
N VAL A 291 26.64 0.36 6.30
CA VAL A 291 26.85 -0.14 4.92
C VAL A 291 27.40 -1.57 4.91
N ASP A 292 28.22 -1.94 5.88
CA ASP A 292 28.81 -3.27 5.96
C ASP A 292 27.74 -4.33 6.28
N ASN A 293 26.83 -4.05 7.21
CA ASN A 293 25.72 -4.95 7.51
C ASN A 293 24.73 -5.01 6.34
N TRP A 294 24.35 -3.88 5.73
CA TRP A 294 23.52 -3.88 4.50
C TRP A 294 24.12 -4.75 3.40
N ARG A 295 25.43 -4.63 3.16
CA ARG A 295 26.13 -5.45 2.17
C ARG A 295 26.02 -6.95 2.50
N LYS A 296 26.19 -7.35 3.76
CA LYS A 296 26.06 -8.76 4.15
C LYS A 296 24.62 -9.27 3.98
N LEU A 297 23.62 -8.45 4.29
CA LEU A 297 22.21 -8.79 4.07
C LEU A 297 21.92 -8.98 2.57
N SER A 298 22.40 -8.08 1.71
CA SER A 298 22.25 -8.20 0.25
C SER A 298 22.97 -9.44 -0.30
N ILE A 299 24.16 -9.76 0.21
CA ILE A 299 24.89 -10.99 -0.16
C ILE A 299 24.10 -12.23 0.28
N GLN A 300 23.57 -12.26 1.52
CA GLN A 300 22.76 -13.37 2.02
C GLN A 300 21.50 -13.57 1.18
N LEU A 301 20.79 -12.48 0.84
CA LEU A 301 19.61 -12.53 -0.04
C LEU A 301 19.96 -13.13 -1.41
N LEU A 302 21.11 -12.77 -1.97
CA LEU A 302 21.53 -13.23 -3.29
C LEU A 302 22.02 -14.69 -3.28
N ASP A 303 22.75 -15.11 -2.23
CA ASP A 303 23.33 -16.45 -2.10
C ASP A 303 22.28 -17.51 -1.71
N ASP A 304 21.54 -17.27 -0.62
CA ASP A 304 20.42 -18.11 -0.20
C ASP A 304 19.32 -17.25 0.48
N PRO A 305 18.29 -16.83 -0.28
CA PRO A 305 17.21 -16.03 0.28
C PRO A 305 16.36 -16.82 1.29
N ASN A 306 16.37 -18.16 1.28
CA ASN A 306 15.51 -18.95 2.17
C ASN A 306 15.98 -18.95 3.63
N VAL A 307 17.18 -18.42 3.89
CA VAL A 307 17.66 -18.12 5.25
C VAL A 307 16.75 -17.10 5.93
N PHE A 308 16.19 -16.16 5.18
CA PHE A 308 15.20 -15.20 5.66
C PHE A 308 13.79 -15.69 5.35
N ASP A 309 12.86 -15.51 6.28
CA ASP A 309 11.45 -15.75 5.98
C ASP A 309 10.94 -14.75 4.91
N PRO A 310 9.87 -15.09 4.16
CA PRO A 310 9.37 -14.23 3.09
C PRO A 310 9.04 -12.79 3.50
N LEU A 311 8.58 -12.60 4.74
CA LEU A 311 8.21 -11.29 5.24
C LEU A 311 9.43 -10.42 5.45
N LEU A 312 10.47 -10.95 6.12
CA LEU A 312 11.72 -10.23 6.31
C LEU A 312 12.35 -9.80 4.98
N ARG A 313 12.33 -10.67 3.96
CA ARG A 313 12.85 -10.31 2.63
C ARG A 313 12.13 -9.13 2.00
N GLY A 314 10.81 -9.05 2.15
CA GLY A 314 10.01 -7.90 1.73
C GLY A 314 10.33 -6.64 2.53
N THR A 315 10.42 -6.75 3.86
CA THR A 315 10.78 -5.63 4.74
C THR A 315 12.16 -5.07 4.44
N LEU A 316 13.16 -5.91 4.17
CA LEU A 316 14.50 -5.45 3.81
C LEU A 316 14.50 -4.60 2.52
N ILE A 317 13.70 -4.98 1.51
CA ILE A 317 13.52 -4.17 0.30
C ILE A 317 12.81 -2.86 0.62
N ASP A 318 11.68 -2.91 1.35
CA ASP A 318 10.88 -1.72 1.65
C ASP A 318 11.65 -0.70 2.48
N ASP A 319 12.39 -1.15 3.50
CA ASP A 319 13.26 -0.30 4.32
C ASP A 319 14.39 0.30 3.48
N ALA A 320 15.15 -0.53 2.76
CA ALA A 320 16.30 -0.03 2.01
C ALA A 320 15.90 0.98 0.93
N MET A 321 14.81 0.71 0.18
CA MET A 321 14.32 1.63 -0.85
C MET A 321 13.73 2.92 -0.25
N SER A 322 12.97 2.83 0.85
CA SER A 322 12.45 4.01 1.55
C SER A 322 13.57 4.87 2.14
N LEU A 323 14.62 4.26 2.70
CA LEU A 323 15.80 4.96 3.21
C LEU A 323 16.58 5.65 2.10
N ALA A 324 16.67 5.05 0.91
CA ALA A 324 17.31 5.68 -0.24
C ALA A 324 16.50 6.84 -0.82
N GLU A 325 15.17 6.74 -0.84
CA GLU A 325 14.28 7.88 -1.16
C GLU A 325 14.48 9.04 -0.17
N ALA A 326 14.62 8.74 1.12
CA ALA A 326 14.89 9.71 2.18
C ALA A 326 16.34 10.26 2.21
N GLY A 327 17.25 9.73 1.37
CA GLY A 327 18.66 10.10 1.38
C GLY A 327 19.46 9.59 2.58
N MET A 328 18.92 8.65 3.35
CA MET A 328 19.56 8.02 4.52
C MET A 328 20.40 6.79 4.15
N LEU A 329 20.19 6.23 2.97
CA LEU A 329 20.94 5.10 2.41
C LEU A 329 21.36 5.41 0.97
N ASN A 330 22.54 4.94 0.56
CA ASN A 330 22.95 5.08 -0.84
C ASN A 330 22.02 4.24 -1.73
N ILE A 331 21.51 4.84 -2.82
CA ILE A 331 20.59 4.17 -3.75
C ILE A 331 21.14 2.85 -4.29
N THR A 332 22.45 2.71 -4.52
CA THR A 332 23.01 1.45 -5.02
C THR A 332 22.99 0.36 -3.96
N THR A 333 23.21 0.71 -2.70
CA THR A 333 23.06 -0.23 -1.56
C THR A 333 21.62 -0.69 -1.42
N ALA A 334 20.64 0.20 -1.65
CA ALA A 334 19.24 -0.17 -1.69
C ALA A 334 18.91 -1.08 -2.88
N LEU A 335 19.37 -0.72 -4.08
CA LEU A 335 19.15 -1.52 -5.30
C LEU A 335 19.79 -2.92 -5.20
N ASP A 336 20.91 -3.07 -4.49
CA ASP A 336 21.54 -4.38 -4.26
C ASP A 336 20.60 -5.36 -3.53
N THR A 337 19.71 -4.86 -2.67
CA THR A 337 18.68 -5.69 -1.99
C THR A 337 17.66 -6.29 -2.97
N THR A 338 17.57 -5.76 -4.20
CA THR A 338 16.61 -6.20 -5.21
C THR A 338 17.17 -7.28 -6.14
N LEU A 339 18.50 -7.50 -6.14
CA LEU A 339 19.18 -8.40 -7.07
C LEU A 339 18.72 -9.86 -6.96
N TYR A 340 18.27 -10.28 -5.77
CA TYR A 340 17.79 -11.64 -5.56
C TYR A 340 16.39 -11.91 -6.13
N LEU A 341 15.63 -10.88 -6.55
CA LEU A 341 14.22 -11.01 -6.93
C LEU A 341 13.97 -12.02 -8.07
N GLY A 342 14.96 -12.29 -8.94
CA GLY A 342 14.86 -13.38 -9.93
C GLY A 342 14.75 -14.79 -9.31
N GLN A 343 15.05 -14.91 -8.02
CA GLN A 343 14.90 -16.11 -7.19
C GLN A 343 13.61 -16.10 -6.34
N GLU A 344 12.99 -14.93 -6.14
CA GLU A 344 11.83 -14.75 -5.28
C GLU A 344 10.55 -15.26 -5.94
N LEU A 345 9.80 -16.10 -5.20
CA LEU A 345 8.50 -16.63 -5.59
C LEU A 345 7.39 -16.27 -4.60
N SER A 346 7.74 -15.67 -3.47
CA SER A 346 6.81 -15.27 -2.42
C SER A 346 6.27 -13.87 -2.68
N TYR A 347 5.03 -13.64 -2.30
CA TYR A 347 4.33 -12.37 -2.50
C TYR A 347 5.02 -11.15 -1.86
N PRO A 348 5.50 -11.17 -0.60
CA PRO A 348 5.96 -9.96 0.08
C PRO A 348 7.13 -9.27 -0.63
N GLY A 349 8.15 -10.01 -1.05
CA GLY A 349 9.31 -9.45 -1.76
C GLY A 349 8.92 -8.69 -3.04
N TRP A 350 8.06 -9.29 -3.86
CA TRP A 350 7.55 -8.65 -5.08
C TRP A 350 6.63 -7.47 -4.79
N ARG A 351 5.77 -7.56 -3.76
CA ARG A 351 4.88 -6.47 -3.36
C ARG A 351 5.67 -5.25 -2.88
N SER A 352 6.66 -5.46 -2.00
CA SER A 352 7.53 -4.39 -1.50
C SER A 352 8.34 -3.75 -2.63
N PHE A 353 8.90 -4.55 -3.55
CA PHE A 353 9.59 -4.00 -4.72
C PHE A 353 8.65 -3.21 -5.64
N ALA A 354 7.47 -3.74 -5.97
CA ALA A 354 6.52 -3.11 -6.89
C ALA A 354 6.08 -1.72 -6.42
N ARG A 355 5.95 -1.50 -5.11
CA ARG A 355 5.66 -0.19 -4.51
C ARG A 355 6.70 0.86 -4.89
N HIS A 356 7.99 0.52 -4.77
CA HIS A 356 9.09 1.42 -5.08
C HIS A 356 9.42 1.47 -6.58
N TYR A 357 9.10 0.43 -7.33
CA TYR A 357 9.30 0.39 -8.78
C TYR A 357 8.63 1.57 -9.50
N TYR A 358 7.37 1.87 -9.20
CA TYR A 358 6.66 3.00 -9.82
C TYR A 358 7.26 4.35 -9.42
N SER A 359 7.74 4.48 -8.17
CA SER A 359 8.48 5.65 -7.69
C SER A 359 9.78 5.85 -8.48
N MET A 360 10.53 4.77 -8.71
CA MET A 360 11.75 4.80 -9.53
C MET A 360 11.46 5.17 -10.99
N LEU A 361 10.44 4.57 -11.62
CA LEU A 361 10.04 4.96 -12.98
C LEU A 361 9.60 6.42 -13.08
N LYS A 362 8.94 6.92 -12.02
CA LYS A 362 8.63 8.35 -11.89
C LYS A 362 9.90 9.18 -11.90
N LEU A 363 10.84 8.87 -11.03
CA LEU A 363 12.07 9.65 -10.82
C LEU A 363 12.99 9.62 -12.04
N LEU A 364 12.97 8.52 -12.80
CA LEU A 364 13.74 8.34 -14.03
C LEU A 364 13.04 8.83 -15.30
N ARG A 365 11.80 9.34 -15.22
CA ARG A 365 10.98 9.73 -16.39
C ARG A 365 11.74 10.59 -17.40
N GLY A 366 11.69 10.21 -18.67
CA GLY A 366 12.23 11.00 -19.77
C GLY A 366 13.76 10.95 -19.88
N THR A 367 14.39 10.00 -19.19
CA THR A 367 15.83 9.76 -19.26
C THR A 367 16.12 8.41 -19.91
N THR A 368 17.35 8.22 -20.40
CA THR A 368 17.81 6.92 -20.92
C THR A 368 17.90 5.84 -19.84
N LEU A 369 17.95 6.22 -18.55
CA LEU A 369 17.96 5.27 -17.43
C LEU A 369 16.61 4.59 -17.25
N GLN A 370 15.51 5.24 -17.60
CA GLN A 370 14.18 4.65 -17.44
C GLN A 370 14.08 3.31 -18.17
N ASN A 371 14.40 3.30 -19.48
CA ASN A 371 14.34 2.08 -20.29
C ASN A 371 15.31 1.01 -19.79
N ARG A 372 16.53 1.41 -19.41
CA ARG A 372 17.55 0.48 -18.89
C ARG A 372 17.14 -0.15 -17.55
N PHE A 373 16.48 0.62 -16.69
CA PHE A 373 15.91 0.12 -15.44
C PHE A 373 14.72 -0.81 -15.70
N GLU A 374 13.85 -0.48 -16.66
CA GLU A 374 12.77 -1.37 -17.10
C GLU A 374 13.30 -2.69 -17.67
N ASP A 375 14.41 -2.68 -18.40
CA ASP A 375 15.08 -3.89 -18.91
C ASP A 375 15.67 -4.74 -17.79
N PHE A 376 16.28 -4.11 -16.78
CA PHE A 376 16.70 -4.80 -15.55
C PHE A 376 15.51 -5.49 -14.88
N VAL A 377 14.40 -4.77 -14.68
CA VAL A 377 13.19 -5.32 -14.06
C VAL A 377 12.58 -6.44 -14.90
N ARG A 378 12.58 -6.30 -16.23
CA ARG A 378 12.16 -7.35 -17.17
C ARG A 378 13.02 -8.60 -17.05
N GLN A 379 14.33 -8.46 -16.86
CA GLN A 379 15.23 -9.60 -16.67
C GLN A 379 14.91 -10.35 -15.38
N ILE A 380 14.83 -9.68 -14.23
CA ILE A 380 14.57 -10.33 -12.94
C ILE A 380 13.15 -10.93 -12.86
N SER A 381 12.14 -10.20 -13.33
CA SER A 381 10.76 -10.71 -13.38
C SER A 381 10.62 -11.87 -14.36
N GLY A 382 11.35 -11.84 -15.49
CA GLY A 382 11.41 -12.97 -16.42
C GLY A 382 12.06 -14.22 -15.81
N GLN A 383 13.07 -14.07 -14.95
CA GLN A 383 13.68 -15.20 -14.22
C GLN A 383 12.71 -15.85 -13.25
N ALA A 384 11.99 -15.06 -12.45
CA ALA A 384 10.96 -15.56 -11.54
C ALA A 384 9.76 -16.15 -12.30
N GLY A 385 9.28 -15.45 -13.33
CA GLY A 385 8.12 -15.88 -14.14
C GLY A 385 8.33 -17.22 -14.85
N ARG A 386 9.56 -17.56 -15.26
CA ARG A 386 9.88 -18.88 -15.83
C ARG A 386 9.71 -20.06 -14.85
N LYS A 387 9.61 -19.78 -13.55
CA LYS A 387 9.36 -20.78 -12.50
C LYS A 387 7.87 -20.89 -12.15
N MET A 388 7.02 -20.03 -12.70
CA MET A 388 5.58 -19.98 -12.45
C MET A 388 4.78 -20.58 -13.61
N THR A 389 3.56 -21.03 -13.33
CA THR A 389 2.63 -21.57 -14.34
C THR A 389 1.37 -20.70 -14.43
N PHE A 390 0.81 -20.59 -15.63
CA PHE A 390 -0.51 -19.98 -15.83
C PHE A 390 -1.67 -20.95 -15.54
N ASP A 391 -1.35 -22.21 -15.24
CA ASP A 391 -2.31 -23.24 -14.87
C ASP A 391 -2.57 -23.16 -13.37
N VAL A 392 -3.76 -22.70 -13.00
CA VAL A 392 -4.26 -22.77 -11.62
C VAL A 392 -5.12 -24.02 -11.58
N LYS A 393 -4.78 -24.99 -10.72
CA LYS A 393 -5.53 -26.25 -10.58
C LYS A 393 -7.05 -25.99 -10.49
N GLY A 394 -7.79 -26.44 -11.50
CA GLY A 394 -9.26 -26.35 -11.59
C GLY A 394 -9.74 -26.52 -13.04
N ASP A 395 -10.87 -27.19 -13.24
CA ASP A 395 -11.42 -27.47 -14.57
C ASP A 395 -11.78 -26.17 -15.31
N ILE A 396 -11.04 -25.83 -16.37
CA ILE A 396 -11.33 -24.68 -17.23
C ILE A 396 -12.44 -25.08 -18.23
N PRO A 397 -13.61 -24.42 -18.25
CA PRO A 397 -14.65 -24.69 -19.22
C PRO A 397 -14.18 -24.39 -20.65
N PRO A 398 -14.65 -25.14 -21.68
CA PRO A 398 -14.14 -25.03 -23.05
C PRO A 398 -14.33 -23.67 -23.75
N TYR A 399 -15.08 -22.74 -23.14
CA TYR A 399 -15.41 -21.44 -23.72
C TYR A 399 -14.82 -20.25 -22.95
N ASP A 400 -14.05 -20.51 -21.89
CA ASP A 400 -13.48 -19.48 -21.02
C ASP A 400 -12.02 -19.81 -20.72
N THR A 401 -11.16 -19.68 -21.74
CA THR A 401 -9.80 -20.26 -21.75
C THR A 401 -8.77 -19.49 -20.92
N ILE A 402 -9.10 -18.27 -20.47
CA ILE A 402 -8.21 -17.44 -19.66
C ILE A 402 -8.68 -17.46 -18.21
N ASN A 403 -7.86 -18.03 -17.34
CA ASN A 403 -8.09 -18.04 -15.91
C ASN A 403 -8.36 -16.62 -15.39
N VAL A 404 -9.41 -16.48 -14.59
CA VAL A 404 -9.93 -15.23 -14.03
C VAL A 404 -8.87 -14.34 -13.36
N ASN A 405 -7.81 -14.94 -12.81
CA ASN A 405 -6.72 -14.26 -12.11
C ASN A 405 -5.76 -13.56 -13.07
N PHE A 406 -5.64 -14.06 -14.31
CA PHE A 406 -4.71 -13.55 -15.30
C PHE A 406 -5.41 -12.73 -16.40
N ARG A 407 -6.76 -12.72 -16.44
CA ARG A 407 -7.54 -12.01 -17.46
C ARG A 407 -7.07 -10.58 -17.69
N TRP A 408 -6.91 -9.79 -16.62
CA TRP A 408 -6.46 -8.40 -16.75
C TRP A 408 -5.09 -8.28 -17.45
N MET A 409 -4.15 -9.20 -17.16
CA MET A 409 -2.81 -9.21 -17.77
C MET A 409 -2.91 -9.52 -19.26
N PHE A 410 -3.68 -10.56 -19.62
CA PHE A 410 -3.86 -10.95 -21.01
C PHE A 410 -4.61 -9.88 -21.82
N TYR A 411 -5.64 -9.26 -21.23
CA TYR A 411 -6.39 -8.18 -21.86
C TYR A 411 -5.50 -6.95 -22.09
N CYS A 412 -4.76 -6.52 -21.07
CA CYS A 412 -3.83 -5.41 -21.14
C CYS A 412 -2.75 -5.65 -22.21
N ALA A 413 -2.13 -6.84 -22.21
CA ALA A 413 -1.14 -7.23 -23.21
C ALA A 413 -1.74 -7.24 -24.63
N ALA A 414 -2.95 -7.78 -24.81
CA ALA A 414 -3.59 -7.84 -26.12
C ALA A 414 -3.78 -6.45 -26.76
N VAL A 415 -4.15 -5.44 -25.96
CA VAL A 415 -4.33 -4.05 -26.43
C VAL A 415 -3.00 -3.32 -26.59
N GLN A 416 -1.96 -3.67 -25.82
CA GLN A 416 -0.62 -3.09 -26.00
C GLN A 416 0.00 -3.49 -27.35
N TYR A 417 -0.20 -4.74 -27.77
CA TYR A 417 0.46 -5.30 -28.95
C TYR A 417 -0.37 -5.22 -30.24
N GLN A 418 -1.66 -4.89 -30.19
CA GLN A 418 -2.57 -4.92 -31.34
C GLN A 418 -3.48 -3.69 -31.38
N THR A 419 -3.82 -3.22 -32.58
CA THR A 419 -4.39 -1.88 -32.77
C THR A 419 -5.91 -1.82 -32.54
N GLU A 420 -6.72 -2.00 -33.57
CA GLU A 420 -8.16 -1.68 -33.49
C GLU A 420 -9.06 -2.85 -33.05
N PRO A 421 -8.92 -4.08 -33.57
CA PRO A 421 -9.89 -5.13 -33.30
C PRO A 421 -9.95 -5.56 -31.82
N TYR A 422 -8.81 -5.50 -31.12
CA TYR A 422 -8.70 -5.93 -29.73
C TYR A 422 -9.25 -4.87 -28.77
N TYR A 423 -8.95 -3.60 -29.04
CA TYR A 423 -9.52 -2.51 -28.27
C TYR A 423 -11.05 -2.51 -28.39
N THR A 424 -11.58 -2.60 -29.62
CA THR A 424 -13.03 -2.69 -29.88
C THR A 424 -13.64 -3.91 -29.21
N PHE A 425 -12.99 -5.08 -29.31
CA PHE A 425 -13.45 -6.29 -28.64
C PHE A 425 -13.54 -6.10 -27.11
N LEU A 426 -12.50 -5.58 -26.45
CA LEU A 426 -12.54 -5.35 -25.01
C LEU A 426 -13.62 -4.33 -24.61
N TYR A 427 -13.80 -3.29 -25.42
CA TYR A 427 -14.85 -2.30 -25.22
C TYR A 427 -16.25 -2.94 -25.29
N GLU A 428 -16.51 -3.76 -26.30
CA GLU A 428 -17.78 -4.48 -26.45
C GLU A 428 -18.01 -5.46 -25.29
N GLN A 429 -16.96 -6.19 -24.87
CA GLN A 429 -17.06 -7.09 -23.72
C GLN A 429 -17.33 -6.32 -22.42
N ALA A 430 -16.72 -5.15 -22.21
CA ALA A 430 -16.95 -4.33 -21.03
C ALA A 430 -18.40 -3.82 -20.98
N TYR A 431 -18.95 -3.42 -22.13
CA TYR A 431 -20.34 -3.05 -22.26
C TYR A 431 -21.29 -4.24 -21.98
N LEU A 432 -20.99 -5.42 -22.51
CA LEU A 432 -21.77 -6.63 -22.23
C LEU A 432 -21.70 -7.06 -20.76
N ALA A 433 -20.53 -6.95 -20.13
CA ALA A 433 -20.34 -7.22 -18.71
C ALA A 433 -21.19 -6.25 -17.86
N ASN A 434 -21.21 -4.96 -18.23
CA ASN A 434 -22.08 -3.96 -17.62
C ASN A 434 -23.57 -4.35 -17.71
N LEU A 435 -24.05 -4.75 -18.89
CA LEU A 435 -25.44 -5.17 -19.09
C LEU A 435 -25.81 -6.42 -18.29
N ARG A 436 -24.84 -7.30 -18.02
CA ARG A 436 -25.02 -8.50 -17.19
C ARG A 436 -24.92 -8.23 -15.68
N GLY A 437 -24.51 -7.02 -15.29
CA GLY A 437 -24.21 -6.67 -13.90
C GLY A 437 -22.92 -7.29 -13.36
N ASP A 438 -22.01 -7.73 -14.24
CA ASP A 438 -20.71 -8.28 -13.86
C ASP A 438 -19.69 -7.15 -13.67
N THR A 439 -19.69 -6.54 -12.48
CA THR A 439 -18.83 -5.38 -12.18
C THR A 439 -17.35 -5.73 -12.20
N THR A 440 -16.97 -6.89 -11.67
CA THR A 440 -15.59 -7.36 -11.58
C THR A 440 -14.99 -7.61 -12.97
N GLU A 441 -15.71 -8.27 -13.87
CA GLU A 441 -15.22 -8.47 -15.24
C GLU A 441 -15.17 -7.16 -16.03
N ARG A 442 -16.21 -6.31 -15.87
CA ARG A 442 -16.24 -4.98 -16.49
C ARG A 442 -15.01 -4.15 -16.12
N GLU A 443 -14.66 -4.09 -14.84
CA GLU A 443 -13.51 -3.31 -14.37
C GLU A 443 -12.19 -3.79 -14.99
N LYS A 444 -11.95 -5.10 -15.03
CA LYS A 444 -10.76 -5.67 -15.69
C LYS A 444 -10.66 -5.28 -17.16
N LEU A 445 -11.79 -5.30 -17.87
CA LEU A 445 -11.86 -4.94 -19.28
C LEU A 445 -11.68 -3.44 -19.52
N VAL A 446 -12.23 -2.59 -18.64
CA VAL A 446 -12.05 -1.13 -18.71
C VAL A 446 -10.61 -0.75 -18.39
N HIS A 447 -10.01 -1.32 -17.34
CA HIS A 447 -8.61 -1.09 -17.02
C HIS A 447 -7.70 -1.57 -18.16
N ALA A 448 -7.95 -2.74 -18.75
CA ALA A 448 -7.16 -3.20 -19.89
C ALA A 448 -7.21 -2.26 -21.12
N GLN A 449 -8.31 -1.52 -21.33
CA GLN A 449 -8.38 -0.50 -22.39
C GLN A 449 -7.40 0.65 -22.17
N THR A 450 -7.07 0.99 -20.91
CA THR A 450 -6.10 2.06 -20.60
C THR A 450 -4.64 1.63 -20.82
N CYS A 451 -4.40 0.34 -21.08
CA CYS A 451 -3.08 -0.17 -21.48
C CYS A 451 -2.73 0.12 -22.95
N SER A 452 -3.66 0.63 -23.75
CA SER A 452 -3.44 0.96 -25.16
C SER A 452 -2.21 1.85 -25.37
N THR A 453 -1.42 1.54 -26.39
CA THR A 453 -0.33 2.42 -26.85
C THR A 453 -0.80 3.43 -27.89
N ASN A 454 -2.06 3.37 -28.32
CA ASN A 454 -2.67 4.34 -29.22
C ASN A 454 -3.25 5.54 -28.42
N PRO A 455 -2.72 6.76 -28.61
CA PRO A 455 -3.16 7.94 -27.87
C PRO A 455 -4.63 8.33 -28.13
N ASP A 456 -5.17 8.03 -29.32
CA ASP A 456 -6.55 8.37 -29.66
C ASP A 456 -7.54 7.50 -28.88
N TYR A 457 -7.22 6.23 -28.67
CA TYR A 457 -8.03 5.35 -27.83
C TYR A 457 -7.99 5.79 -26.36
N LEU A 458 -6.83 6.17 -25.83
CA LEU A 458 -6.72 6.68 -24.45
C LEU A 458 -7.57 7.95 -24.26
N LYS A 459 -7.49 8.91 -25.19
CA LYS A 459 -8.31 10.13 -25.17
C LYS A 459 -9.80 9.81 -25.26
N TRP A 460 -10.18 8.87 -26.12
CA TRP A 460 -11.56 8.46 -26.27
C TRP A 460 -12.09 7.81 -25.00
N THR A 461 -11.33 6.90 -24.35
CA THR A 461 -11.72 6.26 -23.09
C THR A 461 -12.01 7.31 -22.01
N MET A 462 -11.10 8.28 -21.82
CA MET A 462 -11.27 9.36 -20.84
C MET A 462 -12.50 10.22 -21.15
N LYS A 463 -12.69 10.61 -22.43
CA LYS A 463 -13.85 11.41 -22.85
C LYS A 463 -15.17 10.68 -22.63
N ALA A 464 -15.22 9.39 -22.96
CA ALA A 464 -16.40 8.56 -22.74
C ALA A 464 -16.73 8.42 -21.25
N ALA A 465 -15.73 8.47 -20.37
CA ALA A 465 -15.92 8.41 -18.93
C ALA A 465 -16.48 9.71 -18.31
N LEU A 466 -16.43 10.86 -18.99
CA LEU A 466 -17.10 12.08 -18.50
C LEU A 466 -18.59 12.14 -18.86
N ASN A 467 -19.08 11.25 -19.72
CA ASN A 467 -20.50 11.20 -20.07
C ASN A 467 -21.27 10.34 -19.05
N LEU A 468 -22.11 10.96 -18.23
CA LEU A 468 -22.88 10.30 -17.16
C LEU A 468 -23.78 9.15 -17.63
N ASP A 469 -24.23 9.16 -18.89
CA ASP A 469 -25.04 8.08 -19.47
C ASP A 469 -24.20 6.89 -19.97
N HIS A 470 -22.87 7.03 -19.99
CA HIS A 470 -21.96 6.01 -20.48
C HIS A 470 -21.62 5.00 -19.38
N TYR A 471 -21.45 3.71 -19.75
CA TYR A 471 -21.11 2.66 -18.78
C TYR A 471 -19.73 2.85 -18.10
N LEU A 472 -18.92 3.76 -18.63
CA LEU A 472 -17.61 4.14 -18.10
C LEU A 472 -17.68 5.27 -17.07
N ALA A 473 -18.82 5.96 -16.93
CA ALA A 473 -18.92 7.16 -16.08
C ALA A 473 -18.56 6.90 -14.62
N TRP A 474 -18.89 5.71 -14.14
CA TRP A 474 -18.60 5.24 -12.79
C TRP A 474 -17.09 5.11 -12.50
N HIS A 475 -16.26 5.03 -13.55
CA HIS A 475 -14.80 4.88 -13.50
C HIS A 475 -14.08 6.14 -13.98
N SER A 476 -14.75 7.30 -14.04
CA SER A 476 -14.19 8.53 -14.63
C SER A 476 -12.86 8.93 -14.03
N LEU A 477 -12.78 8.92 -12.69
CA LEU A 477 -11.54 9.15 -11.97
C LEU A 477 -10.56 7.99 -12.19
N ASP A 478 -10.95 6.73 -11.95
CA ASP A 478 -10.02 5.59 -12.08
C ASP A 478 -9.35 5.49 -13.47
N ILE A 479 -10.10 5.77 -14.54
CA ILE A 479 -9.59 5.81 -15.90
C ILE A 479 -8.52 6.88 -16.07
N ILE A 480 -8.70 8.09 -15.52
CA ILE A 480 -7.67 9.14 -15.57
C ILE A 480 -6.39 8.68 -14.86
N ASP A 481 -6.50 7.92 -13.76
CA ASP A 481 -5.35 7.40 -13.02
C ASP A 481 -4.62 6.35 -13.82
N TRP A 482 -5.36 5.35 -14.32
CA TRP A 482 -4.78 4.26 -15.08
C TRP A 482 -4.13 4.76 -16.38
N VAL A 483 -4.73 5.77 -17.04
CA VAL A 483 -4.10 6.44 -18.19
C VAL A 483 -2.87 7.24 -17.76
N SER A 484 -2.86 7.88 -16.58
CA SER A 484 -1.68 8.59 -16.06
C SER A 484 -0.47 7.67 -15.81
N LEU A 485 -0.73 6.40 -15.49
CA LEU A 485 0.29 5.35 -15.29
C LEU A 485 0.84 4.82 -16.62
N ASN A 486 0.09 4.94 -17.71
CA ASN A 486 0.53 4.52 -19.04
C ASN A 486 1.63 5.47 -19.57
N PRO A 487 2.79 4.97 -20.05
CA PRO A 487 3.86 5.81 -20.59
C PRO A 487 3.43 6.76 -21.72
N VAL A 488 2.50 6.32 -22.58
CA VAL A 488 1.91 7.14 -23.66
C VAL A 488 0.82 8.05 -23.11
N GLY A 489 0.08 7.57 -22.11
CA GLY A 489 -1.09 8.24 -21.54
C GLY A 489 -0.79 9.34 -20.52
N ARG A 490 0.39 9.34 -19.89
CA ARG A 490 0.72 10.23 -18.77
C ARG A 490 0.44 11.70 -19.03
N GLU A 491 1.02 12.23 -20.11
CA GLU A 491 0.84 13.63 -20.49
C GLU A 491 -0.57 13.89 -21.02
N LEU A 492 -1.20 12.89 -21.64
CA LEU A 492 -2.59 12.99 -22.12
C LEU A 492 -3.58 13.09 -20.96
N ALA A 493 -3.37 12.34 -19.86
CA ALA A 493 -4.20 12.39 -18.67
C ALA A 493 -4.11 13.76 -17.99
N PHE A 494 -2.91 14.34 -17.93
CA PHE A 494 -2.72 15.69 -17.42
C PHE A 494 -3.47 16.72 -18.27
N ASP A 495 -3.22 16.74 -19.59
CA ASP A 495 -3.87 17.69 -20.50
C ASP A 495 -5.40 17.52 -20.45
N PHE A 496 -5.89 16.28 -20.42
CA PHE A 496 -7.31 15.98 -20.29
C PHE A 496 -7.93 16.51 -18.99
N LEU A 497 -7.25 16.32 -17.84
CA LEU A 497 -7.71 16.84 -16.56
C LEU A 497 -7.83 18.37 -16.60
N VAL A 498 -6.83 19.05 -17.15
CA VAL A 498 -6.80 20.53 -17.25
C VAL A 498 -7.89 21.04 -18.20
N ASP A 499 -8.03 20.40 -19.36
CA ASP A 499 -8.99 20.83 -20.40
C ASP A 499 -10.46 20.58 -20.02
N ASN A 500 -10.71 19.71 -19.04
CA ASN A 500 -12.07 19.34 -18.58
C ASN A 500 -12.25 19.57 -17.07
N ALA A 501 -11.44 20.44 -16.46
CA ALA A 501 -11.40 20.63 -15.01
C ALA A 501 -12.75 21.10 -14.45
N ASP A 502 -13.50 21.91 -15.20
CA ASP A 502 -14.84 22.38 -14.88
C ASP A 502 -15.86 21.24 -14.77
N ILE A 503 -15.92 20.38 -15.79
CA ILE A 503 -16.83 19.23 -15.82
C ILE A 503 -16.48 18.24 -14.71
N ILE A 504 -15.18 17.96 -14.52
CA ILE A 504 -14.72 17.05 -13.47
C ILE A 504 -15.06 17.61 -12.10
N HIS A 505 -14.80 18.89 -11.85
CA HIS A 505 -15.12 19.55 -10.59
C HIS A 505 -16.61 19.54 -10.28
N GLU A 506 -17.46 19.80 -11.27
CA GLU A 506 -18.91 19.73 -11.11
C GLU A 506 -19.37 18.31 -10.73
N GLN A 507 -18.78 17.27 -11.32
CA GLN A 507 -19.18 15.87 -11.08
C GLN A 507 -18.67 15.30 -9.75
N VAL A 508 -17.44 15.63 -9.35
CA VAL A 508 -16.77 14.94 -8.22
C VAL A 508 -16.42 15.86 -7.04
N GLY A 509 -16.58 17.18 -7.21
CA GLY A 509 -16.30 18.19 -6.19
C GLY A 509 -14.81 18.48 -5.99
N PHE A 510 -14.54 19.55 -5.23
CA PHE A 510 -13.20 20.10 -4.98
C PHE A 510 -12.16 19.05 -4.55
N VAL A 511 -12.45 18.28 -3.49
CA VAL A 511 -11.49 17.36 -2.87
C VAL A 511 -10.99 16.31 -3.87
N LYS A 512 -11.88 15.70 -4.64
CA LYS A 512 -11.53 14.66 -5.62
C LYS A 512 -10.81 15.24 -6.83
N THR A 513 -11.17 16.44 -7.29
CA THR A 513 -10.44 17.14 -8.36
C THR A 513 -9.03 17.51 -7.91
N MET A 514 -8.88 17.99 -6.67
CA MET A 514 -7.59 18.35 -6.09
C MET A 514 -6.67 17.14 -5.92
N ASP A 515 -7.16 16.04 -5.34
CA ASP A 515 -6.41 14.78 -5.26
C ASP A 515 -5.93 14.35 -6.65
N ARG A 516 -6.81 14.41 -7.65
CA ARG A 516 -6.44 14.05 -9.02
C ARG A 516 -5.33 14.92 -9.59
N ALA A 517 -5.40 16.23 -9.36
CA ALA A 517 -4.39 17.17 -9.78
C ALA A 517 -3.02 16.84 -9.15
N VAL A 518 -2.98 16.50 -7.86
CA VAL A 518 -1.75 16.05 -7.18
C VAL A 518 -1.25 14.73 -7.78
N GLN A 519 -2.13 13.76 -8.04
CA GLN A 519 -1.75 12.46 -8.59
C GLN A 519 -1.15 12.54 -10.00
N VAL A 520 -1.71 13.34 -10.91
CA VAL A 520 -1.18 13.43 -12.28
C VAL A 520 0.10 14.27 -12.37
N THR A 521 0.31 15.21 -11.44
CA THR A 521 1.50 16.06 -11.40
C THR A 521 2.67 15.45 -10.63
N LYS A 522 2.47 14.34 -9.91
CA LYS A 522 3.53 13.69 -9.13
C LYS A 522 4.79 13.37 -9.92
N TYR A 523 4.69 13.22 -11.25
CA TYR A 523 5.80 12.88 -12.15
C TYR A 523 6.62 14.08 -12.65
N PHE A 524 6.27 15.29 -12.24
CA PHE A 524 6.85 16.50 -12.78
C PHE A 524 8.16 16.89 -12.09
N PHE A 525 8.98 17.64 -12.80
CA PHE A 525 10.31 18.06 -12.36
C PHE A 525 10.40 19.58 -12.44
N ALA A 526 10.93 20.21 -11.38
CA ALA A 526 11.04 21.66 -11.31
C ALA A 526 12.02 22.24 -12.35
N ASP A 527 13.00 21.44 -12.78
CA ASP A 527 13.95 21.81 -13.83
C ASP A 527 13.47 21.48 -15.26
N SER A 528 12.23 21.04 -15.43
CA SER A 528 11.56 20.87 -16.73
C SER A 528 10.69 22.09 -17.05
N PRO A 529 11.05 22.91 -18.06
CA PRO A 529 10.25 24.07 -18.46
C PRO A 529 8.83 23.68 -18.88
N ASP A 530 8.66 22.53 -19.52
CA ASP A 530 7.36 22.06 -19.97
C ASP A 530 6.47 21.65 -18.78
N ASP A 531 7.03 21.03 -17.74
CA ASP A 531 6.28 20.69 -16.53
C ASP A 531 5.88 21.95 -15.76
N ALA A 532 6.78 22.93 -15.64
CA ALA A 532 6.48 24.20 -15.01
C ALA A 532 5.32 24.92 -15.72
N ALA A 533 5.36 24.97 -17.06
CA ALA A 533 4.28 25.52 -17.86
C ALA A 533 2.97 24.76 -17.70
N ARG A 534 3.02 23.42 -17.57
CA ARG A 534 1.84 22.58 -17.28
C ARG A 534 1.19 22.94 -15.95
N VAL A 535 1.96 23.02 -14.86
CA VAL A 535 1.43 23.41 -13.54
C VAL A 535 0.81 24.80 -13.57
N ASP A 536 1.40 25.75 -14.30
CA ASP A 536 0.81 27.08 -14.45
C ASP A 536 -0.52 27.05 -15.23
N ARG A 537 -0.69 26.13 -16.19
CA ARG A 537 -1.98 25.90 -16.87
C ARG A 537 -3.00 25.29 -15.93
N LEU A 538 -2.62 24.29 -15.15
CA LEU A 538 -3.49 23.67 -14.15
C LEU A 538 -3.99 24.71 -13.15
N LEU A 539 -3.10 25.54 -12.60
CA LEU A 539 -3.44 26.61 -11.69
C LEU A 539 -4.51 27.55 -12.29
N LYS A 540 -4.33 27.96 -13.56
CA LYS A 540 -5.32 28.81 -14.25
C LYS A 540 -6.66 28.12 -14.47
N ALA A 541 -6.65 26.82 -14.76
CA ALA A 541 -7.87 26.05 -14.97
C ALA A 541 -8.68 25.91 -13.67
N VAL A 542 -8.01 25.67 -12.54
CA VAL A 542 -8.68 25.42 -11.25
C VAL A 542 -9.02 26.68 -10.46
N GLN A 543 -8.30 27.78 -10.65
CA GLN A 543 -8.53 29.05 -9.95
C GLN A 543 -9.95 29.61 -10.09
N ASN A 544 -10.64 29.29 -11.19
CA ASN A 544 -11.99 29.77 -11.47
C ASN A 544 -13.10 28.77 -11.08
N LEU A 545 -12.76 27.60 -10.54
CA LEU A 545 -13.70 26.54 -10.19
C LEU A 545 -14.34 26.70 -8.79
N GLY A 546 -14.18 27.87 -8.15
CA GLY A 546 -14.51 28.05 -6.74
C GLY A 546 -13.37 27.64 -5.81
N HIS A 547 -13.50 27.93 -4.52
CA HIS A 547 -12.47 27.68 -3.51
C HIS A 547 -11.07 28.27 -3.85
N PRO A 548 -10.96 29.52 -4.36
CA PRO A 548 -9.70 30.04 -4.94
C PRO A 548 -8.54 30.10 -3.93
N ASN A 549 -8.84 30.20 -2.64
CA ASN A 549 -7.84 30.22 -1.58
C ASN A 549 -7.37 28.81 -1.21
N GLU A 550 -8.23 27.79 -1.32
CA GLU A 550 -7.91 26.40 -0.92
C GLU A 550 -7.01 25.70 -1.95
N TRP A 551 -6.92 26.22 -3.19
CA TRP A 551 -5.98 25.74 -4.20
C TRP A 551 -4.53 26.17 -3.96
N GLN A 552 -4.25 27.10 -3.05
CA GLN A 552 -2.88 27.60 -2.82
C GLN A 552 -1.96 26.51 -2.26
N ASP A 553 -2.34 25.89 -1.14
CA ASP A 553 -1.51 24.91 -0.45
C ASP A 553 -1.23 23.65 -1.30
N PRO A 554 -2.23 23.05 -1.99
CA PRO A 554 -2.00 21.92 -2.89
C PRO A 554 -1.05 22.28 -4.04
N MET A 555 -1.14 23.50 -4.58
CA MET A 555 -0.27 23.93 -5.67
C MET A 555 1.16 24.16 -5.20
N GLU A 556 1.36 24.66 -3.98
CA GLU A 556 2.68 24.73 -3.37
C GLU A 556 3.25 23.34 -3.10
N GLY A 557 2.42 22.40 -2.59
CA GLY A 557 2.80 21.00 -2.41
C GLY A 557 3.25 20.33 -3.71
N ILE A 558 2.57 20.59 -4.83
CA ILE A 558 2.98 20.11 -6.16
C ILE A 558 4.34 20.70 -6.55
N ARG A 559 4.54 22.01 -6.42
CA ARG A 559 5.81 22.67 -6.77
C ARG A 559 6.97 22.16 -5.91
N GLN A 560 6.71 21.91 -4.63
CA GLN A 560 7.68 21.35 -3.71
C GLN A 560 8.06 19.91 -4.08
N THR A 561 7.06 19.08 -4.39
CA THR A 561 7.28 17.70 -4.90
C THR A 561 8.13 17.72 -6.17
N MET A 562 7.84 18.64 -7.10
CA MET A 562 8.62 18.79 -8.34
C MET A 562 10.09 19.15 -8.07
N LYS A 563 10.34 20.01 -7.08
CA LYS A 563 11.70 20.40 -6.69
C LYS A 563 12.47 19.22 -6.10
N GLN A 564 11.84 18.47 -5.20
CA GLN A 564 12.43 17.27 -4.62
C GLN A 564 12.75 16.21 -5.68
N ASN A 565 11.82 15.97 -6.61
CA ASN A 565 12.05 15.04 -7.73
C ASN A 565 13.33 15.42 -8.51
N SER A 566 13.50 16.70 -8.82
CA SER A 566 14.70 17.22 -9.51
C SER A 566 15.97 17.09 -8.68
N GLU A 567 15.92 17.38 -7.38
CA GLU A 567 17.06 17.25 -6.46
C GLU A 567 17.47 15.79 -6.27
N TRP A 568 16.52 14.91 -6.01
CA TRP A 568 16.74 13.47 -5.88
C TRP A 568 17.37 12.90 -7.15
N ARG A 569 16.82 13.26 -8.32
CA ARG A 569 17.38 12.83 -9.61
C ARG A 569 18.83 13.26 -9.74
N LYS A 570 19.14 14.52 -9.48
CA LYS A 570 20.53 15.05 -9.55
C LYS A 570 21.48 14.31 -8.61
N ALA A 571 21.01 13.92 -7.43
CA ALA A 571 21.84 13.22 -6.45
C ALA A 571 22.10 11.75 -6.81
N ASN A 572 21.16 11.08 -7.49
CA ASN A 572 21.19 9.62 -7.65
C ASN A 572 21.43 9.13 -9.09
N PHE A 573 21.28 9.99 -10.11
CA PHE A 573 21.34 9.59 -11.51
C PHE A 573 22.63 8.84 -11.87
N ASP A 574 23.80 9.42 -11.59
CA ASP A 574 25.09 8.83 -11.97
C ASP A 574 25.36 7.51 -11.25
N ALA A 575 24.93 7.40 -9.98
CA ALA A 575 25.08 6.18 -9.20
C ALA A 575 24.22 5.03 -9.78
N ILE A 576 22.99 5.33 -10.18
CA ILE A 576 22.09 4.37 -10.84
C ILE A 576 22.65 3.97 -12.22
N ASP A 577 23.17 4.93 -12.99
CA ASP A 577 23.79 4.70 -14.30
C ASP A 577 24.96 3.72 -14.18
N MET A 578 25.90 4.00 -13.26
CA MET A 578 27.03 3.12 -13.00
C MET A 578 26.61 1.73 -12.50
N TRP A 579 25.59 1.67 -11.64
CA TRP A 579 25.08 0.40 -11.12
C TRP A 579 24.46 -0.45 -12.24
N LEU A 580 23.60 0.13 -13.08
CA LEU A 580 23.03 -0.57 -14.25
C LEU A 580 24.12 -1.02 -15.24
N MET A 581 25.12 -0.18 -15.51
CA MET A 581 26.27 -0.56 -16.34
C MET A 581 27.03 -1.76 -15.75
N SER A 582 27.23 -1.80 -14.44
CA SER A 582 27.93 -2.91 -13.78
C SER A 582 27.20 -4.25 -13.92
N LEU A 583 25.88 -4.20 -14.12
CA LEU A 583 25.02 -5.36 -14.34
C LEU A 583 24.85 -5.72 -15.82
N GLY A 584 25.49 -4.97 -16.73
CA GLY A 584 25.41 -5.21 -18.18
C GLY A 584 24.31 -4.44 -18.91
N PHE A 585 23.60 -3.51 -18.27
CA PHE A 585 22.57 -2.66 -18.89
C PHE A 585 23.15 -1.34 -19.40
N GLY A 586 24.33 -1.37 -20.03
CA GLY A 586 25.08 -0.18 -20.43
C GLY A 586 24.79 0.37 -21.83
N GLN A 587 24.11 -0.40 -22.70
CA GLN A 587 23.84 -0.04 -24.10
C GLN A 587 22.43 -0.37 -24.54
#